data_AF-A0A0F9M1J7-F1
#
_entry.id   AF-A0A0F9M1J7-F1
#
_cell.length_a   1.000
_cell.length_b   1.000
_cell.length_c   1.000
_cell.angle_alpha   90.00
_cell.angle_beta   90.00
_cell.angle_gamma   90.00
#
_symmetry.space_group_name_H-M   'P 1'
#
loop_
_entity.id
_entity.type
_entity.pdbx_description
1 polymer ?
#
loop_
_entity_poly.entity_id
_entity_poly.type
_entity_poly.pdbx_seq_one_letter_code
_entity_poly.pdbx_strand_id
1 'polypeptide(L)'
;LYQENVYGDEKRKEELAIDRKEVFEYYLKNPSPIIDQSITDPLKVLSVNTYQKAGWVLNMLRHKLGEGVFWEGIRTYYSKFQNANAMTDDFRKVMEEVSGTNLKAFFDQWLLIKGQPEIKWDWTYRNGKIDIAIDQIQDHYTFQFPLEIGIVCNGQLKINTLQIDKKSTSFTIPAASSPDALVLDPESWLLFEEKK
;
A
#
# COMPACT_ATOMS: atom_id res chain seq x y z
N LEU A 1 -1.37 10.05 9.89
CA LEU A 1 -2.52 10.94 10.15
C LEU A 1 -2.19 12.03 11.16
N TYR A 2 -2.06 11.74 12.47
CA TYR A 2 -1.68 12.78 13.45
C TYR A 2 -0.30 13.39 13.15
N GLN A 3 0.71 12.53 12.94
CA GLN A 3 2.08 12.96 12.65
C GLN A 3 2.15 13.86 11.41
N GLU A 4 1.47 13.45 10.33
CA GLU A 4 1.34 14.23 9.08
C GLU A 4 0.67 15.59 9.30
N ASN A 5 -0.46 15.62 10.02
CA ASN A 5 -1.20 16.85 10.26
C ASN A 5 -0.45 17.85 11.14
N VAL A 6 0.39 17.38 12.07
CA VAL A 6 1.13 18.22 13.01
C VAL A 6 2.52 18.60 12.50
N TYR A 7 3.22 17.67 11.85
CA TYR A 7 4.63 17.80 11.49
C TYR A 7 4.88 17.75 9.97
N GLY A 8 3.83 17.56 9.16
CA GLY A 8 3.91 17.55 7.70
C GLY A 8 4.17 16.18 7.09
N ASP A 9 4.10 16.13 5.75
CA ASP A 9 4.14 14.90 4.97
C ASP A 9 5.50 14.18 5.04
N GLU A 10 6.61 14.92 5.15
CA GLU A 10 7.93 14.31 5.32
C GLU A 10 8.02 13.48 6.60
N LYS A 11 7.41 13.95 7.69
CA LYS A 11 7.33 13.17 8.93
C LYS A 11 6.49 11.91 8.76
N ARG A 12 5.42 11.95 7.96
CA ARG A 12 4.66 10.74 7.61
C ARG A 12 5.54 9.73 6.89
N LYS A 13 6.31 10.16 5.89
CA LYS A 13 7.19 9.27 5.11
C LYS A 13 8.27 8.63 5.98
N GLU A 14 8.87 9.40 6.89
CA GLU A 14 9.84 8.88 7.87
C GLU A 14 9.25 7.77 8.74
N GLU A 15 8.10 8.01 9.37
CA GLU A 15 7.45 7.02 10.25
C GLU A 15 7.03 5.78 9.46
N LEU A 16 6.46 5.97 8.27
CA LEU A 16 6.10 4.87 7.37
C LEU A 16 7.32 4.03 6.98
N ALA A 17 8.47 4.66 6.71
CA ALA A 17 9.70 3.93 6.39
C ALA A 17 10.19 3.08 7.58
N ILE A 18 10.04 3.58 8.81
CA ILE A 18 10.34 2.80 10.04
C ILE A 18 9.38 1.62 10.14
N ASP A 19 8.06 1.86 10.08
CA ASP A 19 7.03 0.83 10.15
C ASP A 19 7.24 -0.25 9.07
N ARG A 20 7.58 0.16 7.84
CA ARG A 20 7.85 -0.75 6.72
C ARG A 20 8.97 -1.73 7.05
N LYS A 21 10.07 -1.24 7.62
CA LYS A 21 11.21 -2.08 8.02
C LYS A 21 10.79 -3.06 9.12
N GLU A 22 10.08 -2.58 10.16
CA GLU A 22 9.61 -3.44 11.24
C GLU A 22 8.67 -4.55 10.73
N VAL A 23 7.77 -4.22 9.82
CA VAL A 23 6.84 -5.18 9.20
C VAL A 23 7.60 -6.28 8.47
N PHE A 24 8.62 -5.95 7.68
CA PHE A 24 9.39 -6.94 6.93
C PHE A 24 10.21 -7.84 7.86
N GLU A 25 10.90 -7.25 8.84
CA GLU A 25 11.68 -8.01 9.83
C GLU A 25 10.80 -8.92 10.68
N TYR A 26 9.59 -8.46 11.03
CA TYR A 26 8.61 -9.26 11.76
C TYR A 26 8.09 -10.42 10.91
N TYR A 27 7.73 -10.17 9.64
CA TYR A 27 7.20 -11.18 8.73
C TYR A 27 8.18 -12.34 8.48
N LEU A 28 9.48 -12.04 8.34
CA LEU A 28 10.52 -13.06 8.20
C LEU A 28 10.55 -14.06 9.36
N LYS A 29 10.18 -13.63 10.57
CA LYS A 29 10.15 -14.47 11.77
C LYS A 29 8.76 -15.08 12.02
N ASN A 30 7.70 -14.39 11.60
CA ASN A 30 6.31 -14.71 11.91
C ASN A 30 5.43 -14.55 10.66
N PRO A 31 5.48 -15.51 9.70
CA PRO A 31 4.73 -15.40 8.46
C PRO A 31 3.23 -15.65 8.69
N SER A 32 2.46 -14.58 8.92
CA SER A 32 1.02 -14.62 9.15
C SER A 32 0.26 -13.47 8.46
N PRO A 33 -1.05 -13.62 8.20
CA PRO A 33 -1.92 -12.50 7.86
C PRO A 33 -2.20 -11.62 9.09
N ILE A 34 -2.75 -10.42 8.87
CA ILE A 34 -3.16 -9.52 9.97
C ILE A 34 -4.33 -10.14 10.73
N ILE A 35 -5.36 -10.55 9.99
CA ILE A 35 -6.52 -11.25 10.55
C ILE A 35 -6.22 -12.75 10.48
N ASP A 36 -5.68 -13.27 11.58
CA ASP A 36 -5.41 -14.69 11.76
C ASP A 36 -6.40 -15.30 12.75
N GLN A 37 -7.38 -16.04 12.21
CA GLN A 37 -8.43 -16.69 13.00
C GLN A 37 -7.94 -17.93 13.78
N SER A 38 -6.70 -18.38 13.54
CA SER A 38 -6.10 -19.48 14.29
C SER A 38 -5.55 -19.06 15.66
N ILE A 39 -5.42 -17.74 15.90
CA ILE A 39 -4.94 -17.21 17.17
C ILE A 39 -5.99 -17.43 18.28
N THR A 40 -5.63 -18.25 19.26
CA THR A 40 -6.47 -18.53 20.44
C THR A 40 -6.04 -17.77 21.69
N ASP A 41 -4.78 -17.30 21.73
CA ASP A 41 -4.25 -16.46 22.80
C ASP A 41 -4.36 -14.98 22.40
N PRO A 42 -5.23 -14.18 23.05
CA PRO A 42 -5.42 -12.78 22.71
C PRO A 42 -4.14 -11.94 22.78
N LEU A 43 -3.15 -12.32 23.61
CA LEU A 43 -1.90 -11.56 23.69
C LEU A 43 -1.09 -11.65 22.40
N LYS A 44 -1.28 -12.71 21.61
CA LYS A 44 -0.59 -12.88 20.32
C LYS A 44 -1.13 -11.99 19.22
N VAL A 45 -2.32 -11.38 19.40
CA VAL A 45 -2.82 -10.38 18.45
C VAL A 45 -2.10 -9.04 18.61
N LEU A 46 -1.41 -8.80 19.73
CA LEU A 46 -0.64 -7.58 19.98
C LEU A 46 0.73 -7.68 19.29
N SER A 47 0.76 -7.43 17.98
CA SER A 47 1.93 -7.65 17.13
C SER A 47 2.20 -6.51 16.16
N VAL A 48 3.41 -6.51 15.56
CA VAL A 48 3.78 -5.58 14.49
C VAL A 48 2.85 -5.70 13.27
N ASN A 49 2.33 -6.91 13.02
CA ASN A 49 1.37 -7.13 11.94
C ASN A 49 0.04 -6.40 12.23
N THR A 50 -0.45 -6.48 13.46
CA THR A 50 -1.74 -5.88 13.85
C THR A 50 -1.68 -4.36 13.99
N TYR A 51 -0.53 -3.80 14.37
CA TYR A 51 -0.39 -2.35 14.58
C TYR A 51 0.23 -1.67 13.35
N GLN A 52 1.52 -1.92 13.07
CA GLN A 52 2.26 -1.24 12.00
C GLN A 52 1.71 -1.61 10.61
N LYS A 53 1.54 -2.90 10.31
CA LYS A 53 1.03 -3.30 8.98
C LYS A 53 -0.41 -2.86 8.79
N ALA A 54 -1.29 -3.00 9.79
CA ALA A 54 -2.66 -2.51 9.69
C ALA A 54 -2.72 -0.97 9.53
N GLY A 55 -1.82 -0.23 10.18
CA GLY A 55 -1.64 1.21 9.98
C GLY A 55 -1.29 1.55 8.52
N TRP A 56 -0.36 0.80 7.91
CA TRP A 56 -0.06 0.86 6.49
C TRP A 56 -1.30 0.60 5.61
N VAL A 57 -2.12 -0.41 5.94
CA VAL A 57 -3.35 -0.72 5.18
C VAL A 57 -4.34 0.45 5.23
N LEU A 58 -4.52 1.09 6.38
CA LEU A 58 -5.36 2.28 6.50
C LEU A 58 -4.79 3.47 5.71
N ASN A 59 -3.47 3.66 5.71
CA ASN A 59 -2.82 4.70 4.89
C ASN A 59 -3.03 4.45 3.39
N MET A 60 -2.85 3.21 2.93
CA MET A 60 -3.13 2.81 1.54
C MET A 60 -4.60 3.01 1.18
N LEU A 61 -5.53 2.70 2.08
CA LEU A 61 -6.95 2.92 1.88
C LEU A 61 -7.28 4.41 1.73
N ARG A 62 -6.67 5.27 2.56
CA ARG A 62 -6.81 6.72 2.45
C ARG A 62 -6.34 7.23 1.08
N HIS A 63 -5.17 6.78 0.62
CA HIS A 63 -4.67 7.16 -0.70
C HIS A 63 -5.61 6.68 -1.82
N LYS A 64 -6.09 5.42 -1.74
CA LYS A 64 -7.00 4.84 -2.73
C LYS A 64 -8.33 5.58 -2.85
N LEU A 65 -8.91 6.01 -1.72
CA LEU A 65 -10.23 6.67 -1.69
C LEU A 65 -10.15 8.19 -1.82
N GLY A 66 -8.98 8.77 -1.56
CA GLY A 66 -8.84 10.21 -1.37
C GLY A 66 -9.26 10.64 0.04
N GLU A 67 -8.70 11.78 0.47
CA GLU A 67 -8.82 12.25 1.85
C GLU A 67 -10.26 12.55 2.29
N GLY A 68 -11.05 13.21 1.44
CA GLY A 68 -12.43 13.57 1.76
C GLY A 68 -13.32 12.36 2.02
N VAL A 69 -13.32 11.40 1.07
CA VAL A 69 -14.08 10.15 1.16
C VAL A 69 -13.61 9.30 2.33
N PHE A 70 -12.30 9.22 2.55
CA PHE A 70 -11.74 8.49 3.68
C PHE A 70 -12.29 9.01 5.01
N TRP A 71 -12.19 10.33 5.25
CA TRP A 71 -12.66 10.92 6.50
C TRP A 71 -14.17 10.92 6.65
N GLU A 72 -14.93 11.04 5.57
CA GLU A 72 -16.37 10.83 5.60
C GLU A 72 -16.71 9.40 6.02
N GLY A 73 -16.02 8.40 5.46
CA GLY A 73 -16.15 7.00 5.87
C GLY A 73 -15.87 6.77 7.35
N ILE A 74 -14.80 7.36 7.88
CA ILE A 74 -14.45 7.28 9.31
C ILE A 74 -15.56 7.89 10.20
N ARG A 75 -16.07 9.08 9.84
CA ARG A 75 -17.17 9.73 10.59
C ARG A 75 -18.45 8.90 10.53
N THR A 76 -18.80 8.38 9.36
CA THR A 76 -19.98 7.52 9.17
C THR A 76 -19.86 6.23 9.97
N TYR A 77 -18.69 5.59 9.95
CA TYR A 77 -18.41 4.37 10.73
C TYR A 77 -18.57 4.63 12.22
N TYR A 78 -17.93 5.69 12.73
CA TYR A 78 -18.05 6.08 14.13
C TYR A 78 -19.50 6.37 14.50
N SER A 79 -20.24 7.13 13.69
CA SER A 79 -21.64 7.45 13.97
C SER A 79 -22.55 6.21 14.02
N LYS A 80 -22.28 5.18 13.20
CA LYS A 80 -23.07 3.94 13.15
C LYS A 80 -22.75 3.00 14.31
N PHE A 81 -21.50 2.93 14.73
CA PHE A 81 -21.02 1.94 15.70
C PHE A 81 -20.62 2.53 17.05
N GLN A 82 -20.83 3.84 17.29
CA GLN A 82 -20.64 4.44 18.60
C GLN A 82 -21.47 3.66 19.64
N ASN A 83 -20.79 3.14 20.66
CA ASN A 83 -21.38 2.32 21.72
C ASN A 83 -21.88 0.92 21.28
N ALA A 84 -21.41 0.42 20.14
CA ALA A 84 -21.68 -0.94 19.66
C ALA A 84 -20.37 -1.68 19.32
N ASN A 85 -20.49 -2.98 19.10
CA ASN A 85 -19.39 -3.79 18.55
C ASN A 85 -19.38 -3.68 17.02
N ALA A 86 -18.19 -3.76 16.43
CA ALA A 86 -18.00 -3.76 14.99
C ALA A 86 -16.89 -4.75 14.61
N MET A 87 -17.03 -5.37 13.44
CA MET A 87 -16.00 -6.20 12.83
C MET A 87 -15.32 -5.45 11.69
N THR A 88 -14.16 -5.96 11.25
CA THR A 88 -13.46 -5.40 10.08
C THR A 88 -14.35 -5.33 8.83
N ASP A 89 -15.23 -6.33 8.66
CA ASP A 89 -16.16 -6.35 7.52
C ASP A 89 -17.21 -5.23 7.59
N ASP A 90 -17.59 -4.80 8.80
CA ASP A 90 -18.49 -3.65 8.99
C ASP A 90 -17.80 -2.34 8.61
N PHE A 91 -16.54 -2.18 9.01
CA PHE A 91 -15.72 -1.04 8.56
C PHE A 91 -15.61 -1.01 7.04
N ARG A 92 -15.28 -2.15 6.40
CA ARG A 92 -15.22 -2.27 4.94
C ARG A 92 -16.53 -1.81 4.29
N LYS A 93 -17.68 -2.33 4.74
CA LYS A 93 -19.00 -1.97 4.19
C LYS A 93 -19.29 -0.48 4.28
N VAL A 94 -18.95 0.17 5.39
CA VAL A 94 -19.14 1.63 5.54
C VAL A 94 -18.26 2.39 4.56
N MET A 95 -17.00 1.98 4.39
CA MET A 95 -16.11 2.61 3.42
C MET A 95 -16.60 2.42 1.97
N GLU A 96 -17.15 1.25 1.63
CA GLU A 96 -17.77 0.99 0.32
C GLU A 96 -19.03 1.83 0.09
N GLU A 97 -19.88 1.97 1.10
CA GLU A 97 -21.11 2.77 1.05
C GLU A 97 -20.82 4.25 0.77
N VAL A 98 -19.83 4.81 1.47
CA VAL A 98 -19.45 6.23 1.30
C VAL A 98 -18.69 6.46 0.00
N SER A 99 -17.82 5.53 -0.41
CA SER A 99 -16.98 5.70 -1.61
C SER A 99 -17.63 5.27 -2.92
N GLY A 100 -18.71 4.47 -2.87
CA GLY A 100 -19.26 3.79 -4.04
C GLY A 100 -18.32 2.78 -4.70
N THR A 101 -17.18 2.45 -4.06
CA THR A 101 -16.14 1.58 -4.60
C THR A 101 -16.20 0.21 -3.95
N ASN A 102 -16.05 -0.87 -4.72
CA ASN A 102 -15.88 -2.21 -4.15
C ASN A 102 -14.46 -2.35 -3.56
N LEU A 103 -14.37 -2.61 -2.26
CA LEU A 103 -13.14 -2.70 -1.49
C LEU A 103 -12.83 -4.13 -1.05
N LYS A 104 -13.64 -5.12 -1.43
CA LYS A 104 -13.46 -6.52 -1.02
C LYS A 104 -12.06 -7.04 -1.36
N ALA A 105 -11.62 -6.90 -2.61
CA ALA A 105 -10.30 -7.36 -3.04
C ALA A 105 -9.15 -6.66 -2.29
N PHE A 106 -9.30 -5.36 -2.00
CA PHE A 106 -8.33 -4.61 -1.21
C PHE A 106 -8.22 -5.15 0.22
N PHE A 107 -9.35 -5.31 0.92
CA PHE A 107 -9.35 -5.82 2.29
C PHE A 107 -8.87 -7.26 2.38
N ASP A 108 -9.32 -8.12 1.46
CA ASP A 108 -8.93 -9.53 1.44
C ASP A 108 -7.41 -9.69 1.30
N GLN A 109 -6.81 -9.05 0.28
CA GLN A 109 -5.37 -9.22 0.05
C GLN A 109 -4.51 -8.60 1.15
N TRP A 110 -4.92 -7.46 1.71
CA TRP A 110 -4.07 -6.74 2.65
C TRP A 110 -4.23 -7.21 4.10
N LEU A 111 -5.37 -7.82 4.45
CA LEU A 111 -5.65 -8.28 5.82
C LEU A 111 -5.61 -9.80 5.97
N LEU A 112 -6.04 -10.57 4.96
CA LEU A 112 -6.20 -12.02 5.05
C LEU A 112 -5.07 -12.79 4.35
N ILE A 113 -4.33 -12.15 3.44
CA ILE A 113 -3.14 -12.75 2.83
C ILE A 113 -1.90 -12.34 3.60
N LYS A 114 -1.04 -13.31 3.88
CA LYS A 114 0.23 -13.11 4.57
C LYS A 114 1.24 -12.37 3.68
N GLY A 115 2.16 -11.64 4.32
CA GLY A 115 3.26 -10.95 3.64
C GLY A 115 2.83 -9.73 2.82
N GLN A 116 3.70 -9.31 1.92
CA GLN A 116 3.59 -8.11 1.10
C GLN A 116 4.04 -8.44 -0.32
N PRO A 117 3.75 -7.60 -1.32
CA PRO A 117 4.40 -7.71 -2.63
C PRO A 117 5.91 -7.62 -2.48
N GLU A 118 6.63 -8.59 -3.02
CA GLU A 118 8.08 -8.58 -3.17
C GLU A 118 8.39 -8.28 -4.63
N ILE A 119 8.84 -7.07 -4.91
CA ILE A 119 8.95 -6.54 -6.27
C ILE A 119 10.42 -6.51 -6.69
N LYS A 120 10.71 -7.17 -7.81
CA LYS A 120 11.90 -6.92 -8.60
C LYS A 120 11.50 -6.08 -9.81
N TRP A 121 12.30 -5.08 -10.15
CA TRP A 121 12.00 -4.24 -11.30
C TRP A 121 13.28 -3.80 -12.00
N ASP A 122 13.13 -3.46 -13.27
CA ASP A 122 14.19 -2.88 -14.08
C ASP A 122 13.56 -1.93 -15.11
N TRP A 123 14.36 -0.99 -15.62
CA TRP A 123 13.91 -0.08 -16.66
C TRP A 123 15.02 0.28 -17.63
N THR A 124 14.63 0.56 -18.87
CA THR A 124 15.56 1.05 -19.90
C THR A 124 14.94 2.19 -20.69
N TYR A 125 15.78 3.10 -21.18
CA TYR A 125 15.35 4.16 -22.09
C TYR A 125 15.93 3.94 -23.49
N ARG A 126 15.08 3.79 -24.51
CA ARG A 126 15.48 3.61 -25.90
C ARG A 126 14.45 4.24 -26.84
N ASN A 127 14.90 4.89 -27.91
CA ASN A 127 14.03 5.42 -28.97
C ASN A 127 12.87 6.32 -28.45
N GLY A 128 13.14 7.19 -27.47
CA GLY A 128 12.12 8.09 -26.91
C GLY A 128 11.07 7.41 -26.03
N LYS A 129 11.39 6.21 -25.51
CA LYS A 129 10.50 5.40 -24.68
C LYS A 129 11.24 4.87 -23.46
N ILE A 130 10.54 4.88 -22.33
CA ILE A 130 10.97 4.22 -21.10
C ILE A 130 10.20 2.91 -21.02
N ASP A 131 10.93 1.79 -21.09
CA ASP A 131 10.39 0.45 -20.90
C ASP A 131 10.67 0.02 -19.46
N ILE A 132 9.62 -0.35 -18.74
CA ILE A 132 9.65 -0.72 -17.32
C ILE A 132 9.16 -2.16 -17.20
N ALA A 133 9.92 -3.01 -16.54
CA ALA A 133 9.55 -4.38 -16.21
C ALA A 133 9.42 -4.53 -14.69
N ILE A 134 8.33 -5.14 -14.23
CA ILE A 134 8.01 -5.33 -12.82
C ILE A 134 7.58 -6.79 -12.62
N ASP A 135 8.28 -7.47 -11.72
CA ASP A 135 8.04 -8.85 -11.34
C ASP A 135 7.72 -8.95 -9.84
N GLN A 136 6.61 -9.61 -9.52
CA GLN A 136 6.29 -10.08 -8.19
C GLN A 136 6.95 -11.44 -7.96
N ILE A 137 7.94 -11.52 -7.09
CA ILE A 137 8.77 -12.71 -6.94
C ILE A 137 8.27 -13.69 -5.87
N GLN A 138 7.36 -13.27 -5.00
CA GLN A 138 6.73 -14.17 -4.03
C GLN A 138 5.82 -15.20 -4.72
N ASP A 139 5.79 -16.43 -4.20
CA ASP A 139 5.08 -17.53 -4.86
C ASP A 139 3.67 -17.80 -4.31
N HIS A 140 3.34 -17.31 -3.11
CA HIS A 140 2.10 -17.65 -2.44
C HIS A 140 0.88 -16.85 -2.90
N TYR A 141 1.07 -15.67 -3.49
CA TYR A 141 -0.02 -14.80 -3.91
C TYR A 141 0.45 -13.74 -4.91
N THR A 142 -0.37 -13.41 -5.89
CA THR A 142 -0.17 -12.27 -6.79
C THR A 142 -1.04 -11.12 -6.31
N PHE A 143 -0.42 -10.08 -5.75
CA PHE A 143 -1.14 -8.91 -5.28
C PHE A 143 -1.54 -8.01 -6.44
N GLN A 144 -2.62 -7.26 -6.25
CA GLN A 144 -3.13 -6.30 -7.21
C GLN A 144 -3.11 -4.89 -6.60
N PHE A 145 -2.39 -3.96 -7.21
CA PHE A 145 -2.24 -2.62 -6.66
C PHE A 145 -1.86 -1.59 -7.73
N PRO A 146 -2.29 -0.33 -7.55
CA PRO A 146 -1.66 0.80 -8.23
C PRO A 146 -0.27 1.03 -7.65
N LEU A 147 0.74 1.13 -8.51
CA LEU A 147 2.11 1.51 -8.16
C LEU A 147 2.41 2.87 -8.79
N GLU A 148 2.75 3.86 -7.96
CA GLU A 148 3.26 5.13 -8.45
C GLU A 148 4.74 5.01 -8.86
N ILE A 149 5.10 5.59 -9.99
CA ILE A 149 6.49 5.71 -10.45
C ILE A 149 6.77 7.17 -10.73
N GLY A 150 7.77 7.71 -10.03
CA GLY A 150 8.33 9.02 -10.26
C GLY A 150 9.37 8.97 -11.39
N ILE A 151 9.17 9.76 -12.44
CA ILE A 151 10.11 9.95 -13.54
C ILE A 151 10.75 11.33 -13.36
N VAL A 152 12.06 11.38 -13.14
CA VAL A 152 12.82 12.61 -12.98
C VAL A 152 13.46 12.99 -14.31
N CYS A 153 13.11 14.16 -14.85
CA CYS A 153 13.71 14.71 -16.06
C CYS A 153 14.08 16.18 -15.85
N ASN A 154 15.35 16.53 -16.03
CA ASN A 154 15.86 17.89 -15.84
C ASN A 154 15.49 18.46 -14.46
N GLY A 155 15.54 17.61 -13.42
CA GLY A 155 15.17 17.97 -12.05
C GLY A 155 13.67 18.12 -11.78
N GLN A 156 12.80 17.86 -12.77
CA GLN A 156 11.33 17.83 -12.56
C GLN A 156 10.86 16.40 -12.35
N LEU A 157 10.10 16.18 -11.28
CA LEU A 157 9.45 14.91 -10.98
C LEU A 157 8.05 14.87 -11.61
N LYS A 158 7.79 13.83 -12.41
CA LYS A 158 6.45 13.50 -12.91
C LYS A 158 6.04 12.12 -12.41
N ILE A 159 4.87 12.04 -11.78
CA ILE A 159 4.33 10.77 -11.26
C ILE A 159 3.40 10.13 -12.29
N ASN A 160 3.59 8.84 -12.52
CA ASN A 160 2.74 7.98 -13.34
C ASN A 160 2.28 6.78 -12.50
N THR A 161 1.00 6.44 -12.57
CA THR A 161 0.46 5.26 -11.86
C THR A 161 0.35 4.06 -12.80
N LEU A 162 0.95 2.94 -12.42
CA LEU A 162 0.91 1.67 -13.13
C LEU A 162 0.02 0.68 -12.39
N GLN A 163 -0.91 0.02 -13.07
CA GLN A 163 -1.76 -1.00 -12.45
C GLN A 163 -1.07 -2.36 -12.53
N ILE A 164 -0.64 -2.88 -11.39
CA ILE A 164 0.02 -4.18 -11.29
C ILE A 164 -1.04 -5.21 -10.89
N ASP A 165 -1.32 -6.16 -11.77
CA ASP A 165 -2.33 -7.22 -11.55
C ASP A 165 -1.83 -8.64 -11.86
N LYS A 166 -0.57 -8.76 -12.31
CA LYS A 166 0.07 -10.01 -12.74
C LYS A 166 1.41 -10.21 -12.05
N LYS A 167 1.90 -11.47 -12.12
CA LYS A 167 3.21 -11.84 -11.60
C LYS A 167 4.35 -11.12 -12.34
N SER A 168 4.21 -10.91 -13.64
CA SER A 168 5.17 -10.16 -14.46
C SER A 168 4.39 -9.19 -15.35
N THR A 169 4.78 -7.92 -15.35
CA THR A 169 4.14 -6.86 -16.15
C THR A 169 5.18 -5.94 -16.76
N SER A 170 4.94 -5.49 -17.98
CA SER A 170 5.77 -4.49 -18.64
C SER A 170 4.95 -3.30 -19.09
N PHE A 171 5.54 -2.11 -18.96
CA PHE A 171 4.93 -0.84 -19.34
C PHE A 171 5.89 -0.05 -20.20
N THR A 172 5.33 0.73 -21.13
CA THR A 172 6.10 1.64 -21.97
C THR A 172 5.53 3.04 -21.84
N ILE A 173 6.38 4.00 -21.45
CA ILE A 173 6.01 5.40 -21.28
C ILE A 173 6.78 6.25 -22.30
N PRO A 174 6.11 7.07 -23.12
CA PRO A 174 6.80 8.02 -24.00
C PRO A 174 7.58 9.06 -23.19
N ALA A 175 8.84 9.29 -23.55
CA ALA A 175 9.71 10.29 -22.92
C ALA A 175 10.56 11.00 -23.97
N ALA A 176 10.50 12.33 -24.00
CA ALA A 176 11.19 13.15 -24.99
C ALA A 176 12.72 13.14 -24.82
N SER A 177 13.19 12.90 -23.60
CA SER A 177 14.60 12.79 -23.24
C SER A 177 14.80 11.60 -22.31
N SER A 178 16.06 11.15 -22.19
CA SER A 178 16.42 10.16 -21.18
C SER A 178 16.08 10.72 -19.79
N PRO A 179 15.40 9.95 -18.92
CA PRO A 179 15.20 10.36 -17.54
C PRO A 179 16.53 10.29 -16.77
N ASP A 180 16.67 11.17 -15.78
CA ASP A 180 17.80 11.20 -14.84
C ASP A 180 17.69 10.05 -13.83
N ALA A 181 16.46 9.76 -13.39
CA ALA A 181 16.15 8.67 -12.48
C ALA A 181 14.68 8.25 -12.60
N LEU A 182 14.41 6.99 -12.28
CA LEU A 182 13.07 6.50 -11.95
C LEU A 182 13.05 6.09 -10.47
N VAL A 183 11.96 6.40 -9.78
CA VAL A 183 11.77 6.11 -8.36
C VAL A 183 10.43 5.41 -8.18
N LEU A 184 10.43 4.22 -7.58
CA LEU A 184 9.18 3.56 -7.18
C LEU A 184 8.59 4.25 -5.96
N ASP A 185 7.28 4.50 -6.03
CA ASP A 185 6.47 5.03 -4.93
C ASP A 185 7.11 6.24 -4.22
N PRO A 186 7.40 7.34 -4.94
CA PRO A 186 8.17 8.46 -4.41
C PRO A 186 7.54 9.11 -3.16
N GLU A 187 6.22 8.98 -3.02
CA GLU A 187 5.45 9.53 -1.89
C GLU A 187 5.16 8.51 -0.78
N SER A 188 5.69 7.29 -0.89
CA SER A 188 5.54 6.20 0.10
C SER A 188 4.08 5.88 0.43
N TRP A 189 3.27 5.63 -0.60
CA TRP A 189 1.88 5.24 -0.44
C TRP A 189 1.67 3.73 -0.34
N LEU A 190 2.55 2.93 -0.94
CA LEU A 190 2.40 1.48 -1.04
C LEU A 190 3.34 0.73 -0.08
N LEU A 191 2.81 -0.30 0.57
CA LEU A 191 3.61 -1.27 1.30
C LEU A 191 4.08 -2.39 0.35
N PHE A 192 5.35 -2.36 -0.05
CA PHE A 192 6.00 -3.41 -0.83
C PHE A 192 7.48 -3.50 -0.45
N GLU A 193 8.08 -4.66 -0.68
CA GLU A 193 9.51 -4.89 -0.48
C GLU A 193 10.22 -4.90 -1.84
N GLU A 194 11.15 -3.97 -2.05
CA GLU A 194 12.00 -3.97 -3.24
C GLU A 194 13.11 -5.02 -3.11
N LYS A 195 13.24 -5.87 -4.12
CA LYS A 195 14.23 -6.95 -4.20
C LYS A 195 15.19 -6.67 -5.35
N LYS A 196 16.48 -6.89 -5.09
CA LYS A 196 17.57 -6.73 -6.07
C LYS A 196 17.67 -7.94 -7.00
#